data_AF-A0A836LHM1-F1
#
_entry.id   AF-A0A836LHM1-F1
#
_cell.length_a   1.000
_cell.length_b   1.000
_cell.length_c   1.000
_cell.angle_alpha   90.00
_cell.angle_beta   90.00
_cell.angle_gamma   90.00
#
_symmetry.space_group_name_H-M   'P 1'
#
loop_
_entity.id
_entity.type
_entity.pdbx_description
1 polymer ?
#
loop_
_entity_poly.entity_id
_entity_poly.type
_entity_poly.pdbx_seq_one_letter_code
_entity_poly.pdbx_strand_id
1 'polypeptide(L)'
;MEVQAARKLQHIAKAFASSSIRYNVTVTPHPTDVNTFNVLFSMPTAETPESLTFVVFTMTEGARLEDGRSYTGFLEHQKWPLTVVIEDNGRLKDFPERCIDVAWEHKQSVGRSPLWLQ
;
A
#
# COMPACT_ATOMS: atom_id res chain seq x y z
N MET A 1 -2.35 23.00 -7.29
CA MET A 1 -1.74 21.64 -7.25
C MET A 1 -2.20 20.83 -6.04
N GLU A 2 -2.16 21.37 -4.82
CA GLU A 2 -2.55 20.64 -3.59
C GLU A 2 -3.96 20.02 -3.63
N VAL A 3 -4.95 20.73 -4.16
CA VAL A 3 -6.34 20.23 -4.28
C VAL A 3 -6.43 18.95 -5.12
N GLN A 4 -5.57 18.80 -6.13
CA GLN A 4 -5.58 17.62 -7.00
C GLN A 4 -4.92 16.43 -6.32
N ALA A 5 -3.81 16.64 -5.61
CA ALA A 5 -3.16 15.60 -4.81
C ALA A 5 -4.05 15.09 -3.67
N ALA A 6 -4.74 16.00 -2.95
CA ALA A 6 -5.68 15.64 -1.90
C ALA A 6 -6.86 14.79 -2.43
N ARG A 7 -7.40 15.14 -3.61
CA ARG A 7 -8.46 14.35 -4.26
C ARG A 7 -7.97 12.95 -4.65
N LYS A 8 -6.76 12.84 -5.19
CA LYS A 8 -6.15 11.53 -5.53
C LYS A 8 -5.95 10.69 -4.28
N LEU A 9 -5.45 11.29 -3.19
CA LEU A 9 -5.24 10.59 -1.93
C LEU A 9 -6.56 10.08 -1.33
N GLN A 10 -7.60 10.91 -1.32
CA GLN A 10 -8.95 10.50 -0.87
C GLN A 10 -9.53 9.37 -1.75
N HIS A 11 -9.30 9.43 -3.06
CA HIS A 11 -9.73 8.39 -3.99
C HIS A 11 -9.08 7.04 -3.67
N ILE A 12 -7.76 7.04 -3.51
CA ILE A 12 -6.99 5.85 -3.13
C ILE A 12 -7.47 5.32 -1.77
N ALA A 13 -7.58 6.18 -0.76
CA ALA A 13 -8.01 5.78 0.58
C ALA A 13 -9.41 5.13 0.59
N LYS A 14 -10.36 5.69 -0.17
CA LYS A 14 -11.71 5.11 -0.32
C LYS A 14 -11.69 3.75 -1.02
N ALA A 15 -10.82 3.57 -2.01
CA ALA A 15 -10.72 2.31 -2.73
C ALA A 15 -10.21 1.18 -1.83
N PHE A 16 -9.18 1.43 -1.03
CA PHE A 16 -8.71 0.44 -0.05
C PHE A 16 -9.75 0.20 1.06
N ALA A 17 -10.40 1.25 1.58
CA ALA A 17 -11.40 1.11 2.64
C ALA A 17 -12.68 0.36 2.21
N SER A 18 -13.03 0.42 0.92
CA SER A 18 -14.20 -0.29 0.36
C SER A 18 -13.87 -1.70 -0.14
N SER A 19 -12.59 -2.09 -0.09
CA SER A 19 -12.13 -3.40 -0.53
C SER A 19 -12.08 -4.36 0.64
N SER A 20 -12.47 -5.62 0.40
CA SER A 20 -12.45 -6.66 1.43
C SER A 20 -11.04 -7.25 1.58
N ILE A 21 -10.11 -6.42 2.05
CA ILE A 21 -8.71 -6.81 2.30
C ILE A 21 -8.48 -7.11 3.78
N ARG A 22 -7.54 -8.00 4.07
CA ARG A 22 -7.23 -8.43 5.45
C ARG A 22 -6.40 -7.43 6.26
N TYR A 23 -5.81 -6.43 5.60
CA TYR A 23 -4.93 -5.43 6.23
C TYR A 23 -5.69 -4.15 6.58
N ASN A 24 -5.29 -3.52 7.69
CA ASN A 24 -5.55 -2.11 7.90
C ASN A 24 -4.69 -1.29 6.94
N VAL A 25 -5.29 -0.29 6.32
CA VAL A 25 -4.63 0.53 5.30
C VAL A 25 -4.66 2.00 5.67
N THR A 26 -3.48 2.63 5.62
CA THR A 26 -3.33 4.08 5.70
C THR A 26 -2.69 4.59 4.42
N VAL A 27 -3.23 5.68 3.85
CA VAL A 27 -2.71 6.29 2.62
C VAL A 27 -2.16 7.68 2.94
N THR A 28 -0.93 7.95 2.53
CA THR A 28 -0.24 9.22 2.79
C THR A 28 0.44 9.72 1.52
N PRO A 29 0.65 11.05 1.37
CA PRO A 29 1.49 11.56 0.30
C PRO A 29 2.97 11.17 0.57
N HIS A 30 3.75 10.99 -0.49
CA HIS A 30 5.19 10.80 -0.34
C HIS A 30 5.83 12.09 0.20
N PRO A 31 6.77 12.03 1.16
CA PRO A 31 7.30 13.22 1.84
C PRO A 31 8.06 14.18 0.91
N THR A 32 8.60 13.67 -0.20
CA THR A 32 9.43 14.45 -1.12
C THR A 32 8.91 14.50 -2.55
N ASP A 33 7.88 13.74 -2.90
CA ASP A 33 7.37 13.65 -4.26
C ASP A 33 5.86 13.82 -4.30
N VAL A 34 5.42 14.92 -4.92
CA VAL A 34 4.04 15.38 -4.95
C VAL A 34 3.10 14.49 -5.77
N ASN A 35 3.64 13.63 -6.63
CA ASN A 35 2.86 12.71 -7.48
C ASN A 35 2.88 11.26 -6.99
N THR A 36 3.58 11.02 -5.88
CA THR A 36 3.78 9.70 -5.30
C THR A 36 3.00 9.55 -4.01
N PHE A 37 2.45 8.36 -3.79
CA PHE A 37 1.63 8.03 -2.64
C PHE A 37 2.20 6.80 -1.95
N ASN A 38 2.14 6.78 -0.62
CA ASN A 38 2.48 5.62 0.19
C ASN A 38 1.18 4.99 0.69
N VAL A 39 1.03 3.69 0.46
CA VAL A 39 -0.01 2.85 1.05
C VAL A 39 0.65 1.97 2.10
N LEU A 40 0.32 2.19 3.36
CA LEU A 40 0.85 1.47 4.49
C LEU A 40 -0.14 0.37 4.88
N PHE A 41 0.32 -0.87 4.85
CA PHE A 41 -0.43 -2.04 5.26
C PHE A 41 0.02 -2.48 6.65
N SER A 42 -0.91 -2.61 7.58
CA SER A 42 -0.67 -3.22 8.89
C SER A 42 -1.68 -4.33 9.15
N MET A 43 -1.28 -5.40 9.83
CA MET A 43 -2.25 -6.39 10.32
C MET A 43 -2.64 -6.06 11.76
N PRO A 44 -3.94 -5.93 12.08
CA PRO A 44 -4.36 -5.95 13.48
C PRO A 44 -4.04 -7.32 14.06
N THR A 45 -3.29 -7.36 15.16
CA THR A 45 -3.10 -8.60 15.91
C THR A 45 -3.92 -8.53 17.20
N ALA A 46 -4.34 -9.67 17.73
CA ALA A 46 -5.08 -9.72 19.00
C ALA A 46 -4.29 -9.13 20.18
N GLU A 47 -2.95 -9.10 20.08
CA GLU A 47 -2.05 -8.61 21.12
C GLU A 47 -1.67 -7.13 20.93
N THR A 48 -1.66 -6.63 19.68
CA THR A 48 -1.41 -5.21 19.35
C THR A 48 -2.42 -4.72 18.30
N PRO A 49 -3.40 -3.89 18.71
CA PRO A 49 -4.36 -3.30 17.76
C PRO A 49 -3.68 -2.38 16.75
N GLU A 50 -2.51 -1.83 17.09
CA GLU A 50 -1.61 -1.10 16.20
C GLU A 50 -0.30 -1.88 16.05
N SER A 51 -0.16 -2.66 14.98
CA SER A 51 1.09 -3.36 14.69
C SER A 51 2.21 -2.34 14.41
N LEU A 52 3.32 -2.46 15.13
CA LEU A 52 4.56 -1.69 14.89
C LEU A 52 5.22 -2.05 13.54
N THR A 53 4.85 -3.20 12.97
CA THR A 53 5.25 -3.59 11.62
C THR A 53 4.20 -3.12 10.62
N PHE A 54 4.67 -2.42 9.58
CA PHE A 54 3.87 -2.04 8.43
C PHE A 54 4.66 -2.34 7.16
N VAL A 55 3.96 -2.66 6.08
CA VAL A 55 4.53 -2.81 4.74
C VAL A 55 4.15 -1.58 3.92
N VAL A 56 5.12 -0.93 3.27
CA VAL A 56 4.88 0.24 2.44
C VAL A 56 4.82 -0.15 0.96
N PHE A 57 3.75 0.26 0.28
CA PHE A 57 3.66 0.29 -1.17
C PHE A 57 3.74 1.75 -1.65
N THR A 58 4.82 2.09 -2.33
CA THR A 58 5.04 3.43 -2.88
C THR A 58 4.66 3.42 -4.35
N MET A 59 3.65 4.20 -4.73
CA MET A 59 3.05 4.15 -6.06
C MET A 59 2.76 5.53 -6.65
N THR A 60 2.75 5.59 -7.97
CA THR A 60 2.39 6.76 -8.76
C THR A 60 1.20 6.43 -9.65
N GLU A 61 0.41 7.46 -10.01
CA GLU A 61 -0.67 7.29 -10.98
C GLU A 61 -0.07 7.02 -12.36
N GLY A 62 -0.46 5.90 -12.97
CA GLY A 62 -0.07 5.51 -14.31
C GLY A 62 -1.00 6.06 -15.38
N ALA A 63 -1.09 5.36 -16.50
CA ALA A 63 -2.04 5.70 -17.55
C ALA A 63 -3.50 5.50 -17.09
N ARG A 64 -4.39 6.35 -17.59
CA ARG A 64 -5.83 6.14 -17.44
C ARG A 64 -6.22 4.93 -18.30
N LEU A 65 -7.00 4.03 -17.72
CA LEU A 65 -7.58 2.88 -18.40
C LEU A 65 -9.04 3.18 -18.74
N GLU A 66 -9.63 2.43 -19.67
CA GLU A 66 -11.05 2.61 -20.04
C GLU A 66 -11.98 2.45 -18.82
N ASP A 67 -11.65 1.53 -17.91
CA ASP A 67 -12.48 1.20 -16.75
C ASP A 67 -11.98 1.80 -15.41
N GLY A 68 -10.98 2.69 -15.44
CA GLY A 68 -10.48 3.30 -14.21
C GLY A 68 -9.07 3.87 -14.26
N ARG A 69 -8.42 3.92 -13.10
CA ARG A 69 -7.09 4.50 -12.91
C ARG A 69 -6.10 3.45 -12.47
N SER A 70 -4.98 3.37 -13.18
CA SER A 70 -3.86 2.52 -12.78
C SER A 70 -2.94 3.27 -11.83
N TYR A 71 -2.42 2.56 -10.84
CA TYR A 71 -1.34 3.02 -9.98
C TYR A 71 -0.26 1.95 -9.98
N THR A 72 0.97 2.33 -10.30
CA THR A 72 2.11 1.42 -10.38
C THR A 72 3.19 1.88 -9.43
N GLY A 73 3.86 0.92 -8.78
CA GLY A 73 4.82 1.23 -7.76
C GLY A 73 5.60 0.04 -7.29
N PHE A 74 6.32 0.20 -6.19
CA PHE A 74 7.09 -0.86 -5.57
C PHE A 74 6.63 -1.08 -4.15
N LEU A 75 6.45 -2.36 -3.81
CA LEU A 75 6.44 -2.77 -2.42
C LEU A 75 7.86 -2.67 -1.87
N GLU A 76 7.98 -2.20 -0.64
CA GLU A 76 9.26 -2.14 0.05
C GLU A 76 10.00 -3.47 -0.06
N HIS A 77 11.31 -3.40 -0.29
CA HIS A 77 12.19 -4.57 -0.45
C HIS A 77 11.83 -5.52 -1.61
N GLN A 78 10.87 -5.17 -2.48
CA GLN A 78 10.57 -5.89 -3.71
C GLN A 78 11.11 -5.15 -4.94
N LYS A 79 11.61 -5.92 -5.92
CA LYS A 79 12.19 -5.38 -7.17
C LYS A 79 11.20 -5.32 -8.32
N TRP A 80 10.10 -6.05 -8.23
CA TRP A 80 9.10 -6.11 -9.29
C TRP A 80 8.01 -5.08 -9.02
N PRO A 81 7.66 -4.24 -10.01
CA PRO A 81 6.61 -3.27 -9.83
C PRO A 81 5.26 -3.96 -9.70
N LEU A 82 4.45 -3.48 -8.76
CA LEU A 82 3.07 -3.88 -8.60
C LEU A 82 2.18 -2.81 -9.23
N THR A 83 1.18 -3.23 -10.01
CA THR A 83 0.14 -2.36 -10.54
C THR A 83 -1.19 -2.70 -9.91
N VAL A 84 -1.88 -1.69 -9.39
CA VAL A 84 -3.25 -1.78 -8.89
C VAL A 84 -4.15 -0.91 -9.75
N VAL A 85 -5.40 -1.34 -9.94
CA VAL A 85 -6.39 -0.57 -10.68
C VAL A 85 -7.52 -0.22 -9.73
N ILE A 86 -7.85 1.07 -9.67
CA ILE A 86 -9.06 1.55 -9.01
C ILE A 86 -10.08 1.80 -10.11
N GLU A 87 -11.16 1.04 -10.11
CA GLU A 87 -12.26 1.17 -11.07
C GLU A 87 -12.98 2.51 -10.89
N ASP A 88 -13.70 2.97 -11.91
CA ASP A 88 -14.46 4.24 -11.83
C ASP A 88 -15.57 4.22 -10.75
N ASN A 89 -16.00 3.03 -10.32
CA ASN A 89 -16.90 2.85 -9.18
C ASN A 89 -16.21 3.05 -7.82
N GLY A 90 -14.89 3.30 -7.80
CA GLY A 90 -14.08 3.53 -6.63
C GLY A 90 -13.58 2.28 -5.91
N ARG A 91 -13.70 1.07 -6.50
CA ARG A 91 -13.25 -0.19 -5.90
C ARG A 91 -11.88 -0.60 -6.46
N LEU A 92 -11.09 -1.33 -5.65
CA LEU A 92 -9.89 -1.99 -6.16
C LEU A 92 -10.27 -3.21 -6.99
N LYS A 93 -9.68 -3.31 -8.18
CA LYS A 93 -9.76 -4.49 -9.04
C LYS A 93 -8.65 -5.46 -8.67
N ASP A 94 -9.03 -6.67 -8.26
CA ASP A 94 -8.15 -7.84 -8.07
C ASP A 94 -6.83 -7.54 -7.31
N PHE A 95 -6.92 -6.92 -6.13
CA PHE A 95 -5.73 -6.56 -5.36
C PHE A 95 -4.92 -7.81 -4.92
N PRO A 96 -3.63 -7.94 -5.29
CA PRO A 96 -2.85 -9.14 -5.02
C PRO A 96 -2.27 -9.14 -3.61
N GLU A 97 -3.10 -9.45 -2.62
CA GLU A 97 -2.71 -9.50 -1.19
C GLU A 97 -1.48 -10.36 -0.91
N ARG A 98 -1.27 -11.43 -1.69
CA ARG A 98 -0.11 -12.33 -1.54
C ARG A 98 1.24 -11.61 -1.65
N CYS A 99 1.31 -10.51 -2.42
CA CYS A 99 2.52 -9.71 -2.51
C CYS A 99 2.84 -9.01 -1.17
N ILE A 100 1.80 -8.63 -0.41
CA ILE A 100 1.92 -8.04 0.92
C ILE A 100 2.33 -9.10 1.94
N ASP A 101 1.74 -10.30 1.87
CA ASP A 101 2.08 -11.42 2.76
C ASP A 101 3.58 -11.74 2.72
N VAL A 102 4.17 -11.81 1.51
CA VAL A 102 5.60 -12.08 1.33
C VAL A 102 6.48 -10.98 1.94
N ALA A 103 6.11 -9.71 1.74
CA ALA A 103 6.84 -8.57 2.33
C ALA A 103 6.74 -8.59 3.87
N TRP A 104 5.55 -8.93 4.37
CA TRP A 104 5.28 -9.02 5.80
C TRP A 104 6.10 -10.12 6.47
N GLU A 105 6.11 -11.33 5.91
CA GLU A 105 6.91 -12.46 6.40
C GLU A 105 8.39 -12.12 6.45
N HIS A 106 8.90 -11.43 5.43
CA HIS A 106 10.29 -10.97 5.40
C HIS A 106 10.58 -10.02 6.57
N LYS A 107 9.72 -9.02 6.82
CA LYS A 107 9.88 -8.11 7.97
C LYS A 107 9.83 -8.83 9.31
N GLN A 108 8.94 -9.80 9.48
CA GLN A 108 8.88 -10.60 10.71
C GLN A 108 10.14 -11.46 10.92
N SER A 109 10.72 -12.00 9.84
CA SER A 109 11.96 -12.78 9.91
C SER A 109 13.16 -11.92 10.33
N VAL A 110 13.30 -10.73 9.73
CA VAL A 110 14.38 -9.79 10.08
C VAL A 110 14.23 -9.30 11.52
N GLY A 111 13.01 -8.96 11.97
CA GLY A 111 12.77 -8.51 13.34
C GLY A 111 13.09 -9.55 14.42
N ARG A 112 13.11 -10.85 14.06
CA ARG A 112 13.46 -11.96 14.97
C ARG A 112 14.93 -12.32 14.97
N SER A 113 15.70 -11.81 14.01
CA SER A 113 17.13 -12.06 13.92
C SER A 113 17.87 -11.08 14.83
N PRO A 114 18.55 -11.54 15.90
CA PRO A 114 19.34 -10.64 16.72
C PRO A 114 20.44 -10.02 15.84
N LEU A 115 20.53 -8.68 15.84
CA LEU A 115 21.53 -7.95 15.07
C LEU A 115 22.97 -8.27 15.50
N TRP A 116 23.13 -8.88 16.69
CA TRP A 116 24.39 -9.32 17.25
C TRP A 116 24.17 -10.71 17.88
N LEU A 117 24.96 -11.69 17.45
CA LEU A 117 25.04 -12.98 18.14
C LEU A 117 25.63 -12.72 19.54
N GLN A 118 24.88 -13.07 20.58
CA GLN A 118 25.38 -13.08 21.97
C GLN A 118 26.31 -14.27 22.19
#